data_AF-M5BUI5-F1
#
_entry.id   AF-M5BUI5-F1
#
_cell.length_a   1.000
_cell.length_b   1.000
_cell.length_c   1.000
_cell.angle_alpha   90.00
_cell.angle_beta   90.00
_cell.angle_gamma   90.00
#
_symmetry.space_group_name_H-M   'P 1'
#
loop_
_entity.id
_entity.type
_entity.pdbx_description
1 polymer ?
#
loop_
_entity_poly.entity_id
_entity_poly.type
_entity_poly.pdbx_seq_one_letter_code
_entity_poly.pdbx_strand_id
1 'polypeptide(L)'
;MNPAAREVESQQVESHMRIVYAIPEHREYMRTGSSSEPVVAEAAASYLRSISKHRGVSIEAPRILSENCQKGFLARGERGELCGRLLLTVAHDIAIIEAAGSISPSFKAIKPAFHRPVPVLDFLRALFADEHHEAILKATPISNKAQAQTLEAVFQEGFVFFSHFALAEDSDMLESKALRTALFRGMALQAKDNQPSIDAVIPIHMGGIDTEITTATTSAINLQFKNRQRSLDCSVNRIITVPDLEKPTISIVFETIG
;
A
#
# COMPACT_ATOMS: atom_id res chain seq x y z
N MET A 1 7.26 -19.24 -36.28
CA MET A 1 6.98 -19.70 -34.90
C MET A 1 5.70 -20.56 -34.92
N ASN A 2 5.57 -21.59 -34.09
CA ASN A 2 4.39 -22.49 -34.08
C ASN A 2 3.13 -21.71 -33.65
N PRO A 3 1.99 -21.77 -34.40
CA PRO A 3 0.73 -21.11 -34.01
C PRO A 3 0.30 -21.39 -32.56
N ALA A 4 0.52 -22.62 -32.09
CA ALA A 4 0.22 -23.01 -30.71
C ALA A 4 1.06 -22.24 -29.67
N ALA A 5 2.33 -21.93 -29.98
CA ALA A 5 3.19 -21.17 -29.08
C ALA A 5 2.71 -19.71 -28.94
N ARG A 6 2.23 -19.12 -30.04
CA ARG A 6 1.65 -17.77 -30.03
C ARG A 6 0.34 -17.72 -29.25
N GLU A 7 -0.51 -18.74 -29.37
CA GLU A 7 -1.76 -18.82 -28.62
C GLU A 7 -1.51 -18.95 -27.11
N VAL A 8 -0.53 -19.77 -26.72
CA VAL A 8 -0.07 -19.84 -25.32
C VAL A 8 0.49 -18.50 -24.84
N GLU A 9 1.32 -17.81 -25.63
CA GLU A 9 1.82 -16.47 -25.26
C GLU A 9 0.69 -15.46 -25.06
N SER A 10 -0.33 -15.47 -25.92
CA SER A 10 -1.52 -14.62 -25.78
C SER A 10 -2.31 -14.95 -24.52
N GLN A 11 -2.54 -16.23 -24.22
CA GLN A 11 -3.24 -16.64 -23.00
C GLN A 11 -2.49 -16.21 -21.74
N GLN A 12 -1.15 -16.30 -21.74
CA GLN A 12 -0.33 -15.84 -20.63
C GLN A 12 -0.46 -14.33 -20.38
N VAL A 13 -0.56 -13.53 -21.45
CA VAL A 13 -0.81 -12.09 -21.34
C VAL A 13 -2.24 -11.79 -20.87
N GLU A 14 -3.21 -12.48 -21.44
CA GLU A 14 -4.63 -12.24 -21.19
C GLU A 14 -5.05 -12.66 -19.77
N SER A 15 -4.53 -13.78 -19.27
CA SER A 15 -5.06 -14.43 -18.05
C SER A 15 -4.04 -14.64 -16.94
N HIS A 16 -2.74 -14.40 -17.17
CA HIS A 16 -1.68 -14.73 -16.21
C HIS A 16 -0.75 -13.56 -15.87
N MET A 17 -1.24 -12.32 -16.02
CA MET A 17 -0.52 -11.08 -15.67
C MET A 17 0.86 -10.94 -16.34
N ARG A 18 1.05 -11.60 -17.48
CA ARG A 18 2.28 -11.46 -18.27
C ARG A 18 2.21 -10.17 -19.07
N ILE A 19 3.26 -9.34 -19.00
CA ILE A 19 3.28 -8.06 -19.71
C ILE A 19 3.93 -8.23 -21.08
N VAL A 20 3.37 -7.56 -22.09
CA VAL A 20 3.98 -7.41 -23.42
C VAL A 20 4.98 -6.27 -23.39
N TYR A 21 6.26 -6.57 -23.58
CA TYR A 21 7.34 -5.59 -23.70
C TYR A 21 7.45 -5.02 -25.12
N ALA A 22 7.23 -5.87 -26.13
CA ALA A 22 7.27 -5.44 -27.53
C ALA A 22 6.47 -6.40 -28.42
N ILE A 23 5.88 -5.85 -29.47
CA ILE A 23 5.30 -6.60 -30.57
C ILE A 23 6.09 -6.22 -31.83
N PRO A 24 6.92 -7.12 -32.40
CA PRO A 24 7.60 -6.88 -33.67
C PRO A 24 6.61 -6.56 -34.80
N GLU A 25 7.06 -5.81 -35.80
CA GLU A 25 6.22 -5.34 -36.91
C GLU A 25 5.51 -6.47 -37.68
N HIS A 26 6.19 -7.60 -37.84
CA HIS A 26 5.64 -8.79 -38.50
C HIS A 26 4.58 -9.54 -37.65
N ARG A 27 4.40 -9.19 -36.36
CA ARG A 27 3.35 -9.70 -35.45
C ARG A 27 3.30 -11.23 -35.29
N GLU A 28 4.40 -11.92 -35.58
CA GLU A 28 4.43 -13.38 -35.48
C GLU A 28 4.58 -13.87 -34.03
N TYR A 29 5.08 -13.02 -33.14
CA TYR A 29 5.29 -13.33 -31.72
C TYR A 29 5.21 -12.05 -30.87
N MET A 30 5.16 -12.23 -29.55
CA MET A 30 5.24 -11.12 -28.60
C MET A 30 6.43 -11.32 -27.68
N ARG A 31 7.18 -10.25 -27.39
CA ARG A 31 8.17 -10.30 -26.31
C ARG A 31 7.44 -10.07 -25.00
N THR A 32 7.28 -11.12 -24.20
CA THR A 32 6.49 -11.08 -22.97
C THR A 32 7.27 -11.60 -21.78
N GLY A 33 6.99 -11.08 -20.59
CA GLY A 33 7.59 -11.56 -19.35
C GLY A 33 6.74 -11.24 -18.13
N SER A 34 7.05 -11.90 -17.03
CA SER A 34 6.55 -11.53 -15.72
C SER A 34 7.20 -10.20 -15.35
N SER A 35 6.40 -9.14 -15.25
CA SER A 35 6.93 -7.83 -14.87
C SER A 35 7.03 -7.72 -13.35
N SER A 36 7.79 -6.73 -12.89
CA SER A 36 7.77 -6.37 -11.47
C SER A 36 6.38 -5.84 -11.10
N GLU A 37 5.90 -6.18 -9.91
CA GLU A 37 4.58 -5.72 -9.41
C GLU A 37 4.33 -4.21 -9.54
N PRO A 38 5.32 -3.29 -9.40
CA PRO A 38 5.11 -1.87 -9.63
C PRO A 38 4.45 -1.51 -10.97
N VAL A 39 4.78 -2.22 -12.05
CA VAL A 39 4.25 -1.91 -13.39
C VAL A 39 2.78 -2.32 -13.50
N VAL A 40 2.43 -3.49 -12.97
CA VAL A 40 1.03 -3.98 -12.95
C VAL A 40 0.18 -3.08 -12.07
N ALA A 41 0.68 -2.69 -10.89
CA ALA A 41 0.01 -1.78 -9.97
C ALA A 41 -0.26 -0.41 -10.61
N GLU A 42 0.75 0.20 -11.25
CA GLU A 42 0.61 1.48 -11.97
C GLU A 42 -0.44 1.40 -13.08
N ALA A 43 -0.44 0.31 -13.86
CA ALA A 43 -1.39 0.09 -14.94
C ALA A 43 -2.82 -0.09 -14.40
N ALA A 44 -2.99 -0.86 -13.31
CA ALA A 44 -4.27 -1.07 -12.67
C ALA A 44 -4.85 0.25 -12.13
N ALA A 45 -4.06 1.04 -11.39
CA ALA A 45 -4.48 2.34 -10.87
C ALA A 45 -4.84 3.32 -12.01
N SER A 46 -4.03 3.37 -13.07
CA SER A 46 -4.30 4.16 -14.26
C SER A 46 -5.60 3.75 -14.96
N TYR A 47 -5.83 2.45 -15.10
CA TYR A 47 -7.06 1.92 -15.69
C TYR A 47 -8.28 2.28 -14.84
N LEU A 48 -8.25 2.03 -13.53
CA LEU A 48 -9.33 2.33 -12.59
C LEU A 48 -9.68 3.83 -12.61
N ARG A 49 -8.68 4.72 -12.68
CA ARG A 49 -8.89 6.16 -12.86
C ARG A 49 -9.55 6.50 -14.20
N SER A 50 -9.17 5.82 -15.28
CA SER A 50 -9.68 6.10 -16.63
C SER A 50 -11.17 5.76 -16.79
N ILE A 51 -11.63 4.65 -16.21
CA ILE A 51 -12.99 4.15 -16.40
C ILE A 51 -14.05 4.87 -15.56
N SER A 52 -13.64 5.75 -14.64
CA SER A 52 -14.52 6.22 -13.57
C SER A 52 -14.41 7.69 -13.14
N LYS A 53 -13.69 8.51 -13.91
CA LYS A 53 -13.57 9.97 -13.71
C LYS A 53 -13.39 10.38 -12.22
N HIS A 54 -12.21 10.07 -11.67
CA HIS A 54 -11.74 10.43 -10.31
C HIS A 54 -12.36 9.69 -9.12
N ARG A 55 -13.59 9.17 -9.20
CA ARG A 55 -14.25 8.52 -8.03
C ARG A 55 -14.34 7.01 -8.07
N GLY A 56 -13.96 6.33 -9.15
CA GLY A 56 -14.15 4.88 -9.20
C GLY A 56 -12.96 4.03 -8.82
N VAL A 57 -11.83 4.57 -8.37
CA VAL A 57 -10.87 3.69 -7.66
C VAL A 57 -11.52 3.15 -6.37
N SER A 58 -12.29 3.97 -5.64
CA SER A 58 -13.04 3.55 -4.45
C SER A 58 -14.32 2.78 -4.72
N ILE A 59 -14.82 2.76 -5.96
CA ILE A 59 -16.06 2.06 -6.33
C ILE A 59 -15.76 0.79 -7.15
N GLU A 60 -14.98 0.93 -8.22
CA GLU A 60 -14.67 -0.17 -9.14
C GLU A 60 -13.72 -1.17 -8.52
N ALA A 61 -12.73 -0.73 -7.73
CA ALA A 61 -11.77 -1.68 -7.17
C ALA A 61 -12.44 -2.64 -6.16
N PRO A 62 -13.28 -2.18 -5.20
CA PRO A 62 -14.03 -3.09 -4.34
C PRO A 62 -15.04 -3.95 -5.11
N ARG A 63 -15.69 -3.40 -6.15
CA ARG A 63 -16.62 -4.16 -7.00
C ARG A 63 -15.90 -5.33 -7.70
N ILE A 64 -14.79 -5.04 -8.38
CA ILE A 64 -13.96 -6.03 -9.07
C ILE A 64 -13.45 -7.08 -8.07
N LEU A 65 -13.00 -6.65 -6.88
CA LEU A 65 -12.57 -7.58 -5.85
C LEU A 65 -13.70 -8.52 -5.40
N SER A 66 -14.88 -7.97 -5.14
CA SER A 66 -16.07 -8.73 -4.73
C SER A 66 -16.47 -9.77 -5.78
N GLU A 67 -16.50 -9.37 -7.06
CA GLU A 67 -16.82 -10.27 -8.18
C GLU A 67 -15.81 -11.42 -8.30
N ASN A 68 -14.52 -11.16 -8.10
CA ASN A 68 -13.50 -12.21 -8.12
C ASN A 68 -13.56 -13.11 -6.89
N CYS A 69 -13.85 -12.57 -5.70
CA CYS A 69 -14.09 -13.34 -4.49
C CYS A 69 -15.28 -14.30 -4.64
N GLN A 70 -16.36 -13.87 -5.30
CA GLN A 70 -17.55 -14.69 -5.55
C GLN A 70 -17.29 -15.86 -6.51
N LYS A 71 -16.32 -15.72 -7.41
CA LYS A 71 -15.88 -16.79 -8.34
C LYS A 71 -15.02 -17.88 -7.67
N GLY A 72 -14.75 -17.77 -6.37
CA GLY A 72 -14.11 -18.84 -5.59
C GLY A 72 -12.58 -18.79 -5.58
N PHE A 73 -11.95 -17.71 -6.04
CA PHE A 73 -10.49 -17.60 -6.11
C PHE A 73 -9.77 -17.43 -4.76
N LEU A 74 -10.50 -17.27 -3.63
CA LEU A 74 -9.91 -16.90 -2.32
C LEU A 74 -10.55 -17.61 -1.14
N ALA A 75 -9.70 -18.09 -0.22
CA ALA A 75 -10.13 -18.68 1.05
C ALA A 75 -10.82 -17.64 1.94
N ARG A 76 -11.78 -18.06 2.78
CA ARG A 76 -12.62 -17.15 3.58
C ARG A 76 -11.82 -16.30 4.57
N GLY A 77 -10.72 -16.84 5.13
CA GLY A 77 -9.86 -16.15 6.10
C GLY A 77 -9.08 -14.98 5.49
N GLU A 78 -8.63 -15.12 4.25
CA GLU A 78 -7.80 -14.14 3.54
C GLU A 78 -8.58 -12.91 3.05
N ARG A 79 -9.92 -12.97 3.06
CA ARG A 79 -10.78 -11.90 2.53
C ARG A 79 -10.68 -10.61 3.34
N GLY A 80 -10.56 -10.71 4.67
CA GLY A 80 -10.44 -9.53 5.54
C GLY A 80 -9.15 -8.76 5.28
N GLU A 81 -8.03 -9.48 5.24
CA GLU A 81 -6.71 -8.92 4.94
C GLU A 81 -6.64 -8.37 3.51
N LEU A 82 -7.21 -9.08 2.54
CA LEU A 82 -7.25 -8.61 1.15
C LEU A 82 -8.09 -7.34 1.00
N CYS A 83 -9.27 -7.26 1.62
CA CYS A 83 -10.09 -6.05 1.64
C CYS A 83 -9.34 -4.88 2.30
N GLY A 84 -8.62 -5.16 3.39
CA GLY A 84 -7.81 -4.16 4.09
C GLY A 84 -6.67 -3.63 3.24
N ARG A 85 -5.92 -4.51 2.55
CA ARG A 85 -4.88 -4.10 1.58
C ARG A 85 -5.46 -3.29 0.43
N LEU A 86 -6.62 -3.69 -0.10
CA LEU A 86 -7.30 -2.91 -1.12
C LEU A 86 -7.66 -1.50 -0.62
N LEU A 87 -8.23 -1.39 0.59
CA LEU A 87 -8.60 -0.10 1.18
C LEU A 87 -7.39 0.83 1.29
N LEU A 88 -6.23 0.30 1.71
CA LEU A 88 -4.99 1.05 1.81
C LEU A 88 -4.46 1.49 0.44
N THR A 89 -4.47 0.60 -0.57
CA THR A 89 -4.08 0.97 -1.94
C THR A 89 -5.02 2.03 -2.52
N VAL A 90 -6.33 1.91 -2.31
CA VAL A 90 -7.32 2.91 -2.72
C VAL A 90 -7.07 4.26 -2.05
N ALA A 91 -6.77 4.28 -0.75
CA ALA A 91 -6.45 5.52 -0.02
C ALA A 91 -5.19 6.20 -0.59
N HIS A 92 -4.17 5.42 -0.95
CA HIS A 92 -2.96 5.94 -1.59
C HIS A 92 -3.27 6.56 -2.97
N ASP A 93 -4.04 5.86 -3.81
CA ASP A 93 -4.44 6.36 -5.13
C ASP A 93 -5.32 7.63 -5.02
N ILE A 94 -6.25 7.68 -4.06
CA ILE A 94 -7.07 8.86 -3.77
C ILE A 94 -6.18 10.02 -3.36
N ALA A 95 -5.26 9.81 -2.41
CA ALA A 95 -4.34 10.85 -1.98
C ALA A 95 -3.51 11.39 -3.17
N ILE A 96 -3.09 10.54 -4.10
CA ILE A 96 -2.42 10.96 -5.35
C ILE A 96 -3.32 11.81 -6.24
N ILE A 97 -4.58 11.45 -6.39
CA ILE A 97 -5.55 12.13 -7.26
C ILE A 97 -5.95 13.48 -6.67
N GLU A 98 -6.26 13.52 -5.38
CA GLU A 98 -6.78 14.70 -4.68
C GLU A 98 -5.67 15.68 -4.31
N ALA A 99 -4.49 15.19 -3.96
CA ALA A 99 -3.36 16.06 -3.61
C ALA A 99 -2.70 16.71 -4.86
N ALA A 100 -3.24 16.51 -6.07
CA ALA A 100 -2.84 17.24 -7.28
C ALA A 100 -2.92 18.78 -7.11
N GLY A 101 -3.69 19.29 -6.14
CA GLY A 101 -3.68 20.70 -5.73
C GLY A 101 -2.54 21.08 -4.76
N SER A 102 -2.31 20.28 -3.72
CA SER A 102 -1.57 20.68 -2.51
C SER A 102 -0.14 20.16 -2.38
N ILE A 103 0.27 19.15 -3.17
CA ILE A 103 1.65 18.64 -3.04
C ILE A 103 2.65 19.64 -3.66
N SER A 104 3.82 19.76 -3.03
CA SER A 104 4.98 20.47 -3.58
C SER A 104 5.21 20.13 -5.07
N PRO A 105 5.60 21.11 -5.91
CA PRO A 105 5.94 20.89 -7.31
C PRO A 105 6.91 19.72 -7.54
N SER A 106 7.79 19.43 -6.58
CA SER A 106 8.73 18.31 -6.64
C SER A 106 8.05 16.94 -6.75
N PHE A 107 6.90 16.72 -6.09
CA PHE A 107 6.13 15.47 -6.23
C PHE A 107 5.28 15.42 -7.51
N LYS A 108 4.88 16.58 -8.06
CA LYS A 108 4.11 16.64 -9.32
C LYS A 108 4.94 16.26 -10.55
N ALA A 109 6.26 16.41 -10.48
CA ALA A 109 7.18 16.05 -11.55
C ALA A 109 7.52 14.55 -11.61
N ILE A 110 7.21 13.79 -10.55
CA ILE A 110 7.56 12.37 -10.45
C ILE A 110 6.72 11.56 -11.43
N LYS A 111 7.39 10.74 -12.22
CA LYS A 111 6.81 9.65 -12.99
C LYS A 111 7.24 8.33 -12.35
N PRO A 112 6.36 7.31 -12.35
CA PRO A 112 5.04 7.24 -12.99
C PRO A 112 3.91 7.88 -12.14
N ALA A 113 2.64 7.76 -12.57
CA ALA A 113 1.54 8.57 -12.02
C ALA A 113 1.06 8.11 -10.64
N PHE A 114 1.11 6.81 -10.35
CA PHE A 114 0.64 6.21 -9.11
C PHE A 114 1.77 5.59 -8.28
N HIS A 115 2.78 4.99 -8.89
CA HIS A 115 3.95 4.50 -8.17
C HIS A 115 4.89 5.66 -7.79
N ARG A 116 4.47 6.45 -6.80
CA ARG A 116 5.16 7.64 -6.28
C ARG A 116 4.89 7.84 -4.78
N PRO A 117 5.74 8.61 -4.07
CA PRO A 117 5.52 8.90 -2.66
C PRO A 117 4.32 9.83 -2.43
N VAL A 118 3.69 9.70 -1.25
CA VAL A 118 2.53 10.49 -0.80
C VAL A 118 2.76 10.94 0.64
N PRO A 119 2.51 12.22 0.98
CA PRO A 119 2.61 12.70 2.36
C PRO A 119 1.76 11.85 3.32
N VAL A 120 2.29 11.51 4.49
CA VAL A 120 1.60 10.65 5.47
C VAL A 120 0.23 11.22 5.83
N LEU A 121 0.15 12.53 6.03
CA LEU A 121 -1.10 13.18 6.42
C LEU A 121 -2.17 13.12 5.34
N ASP A 122 -1.79 13.26 4.07
CA ASP A 122 -2.73 13.15 2.94
C ASP A 122 -3.19 11.70 2.76
N PHE A 123 -2.28 10.73 2.95
CA PHE A 123 -2.64 9.31 2.96
C PHE A 123 -3.66 8.98 4.07
N LEU A 124 -3.45 9.49 5.30
CA LEU A 124 -4.39 9.27 6.40
C LEU A 124 -5.74 9.96 6.16
N ARG A 125 -5.75 11.17 5.60
CA ARG A 125 -7.00 11.85 5.22
C ARG A 125 -7.77 11.07 4.15
N ALA A 126 -7.07 10.48 3.18
CA ALA A 126 -7.72 9.64 2.18
C ALA A 126 -8.20 8.28 2.74
N LEU A 127 -7.59 7.79 3.82
CA LEU A 127 -7.94 6.52 4.45
C LEU A 127 -9.15 6.62 5.39
N PHE A 128 -9.31 7.74 6.09
CA PHE A 128 -10.36 7.93 7.10
C PHE A 128 -11.41 8.94 6.64
N ALA A 129 -12.64 8.80 7.15
CA ALA A 129 -13.72 9.75 6.86
C ALA A 129 -13.41 11.16 7.40
N ASP A 130 -13.85 12.19 6.67
CA ASP A 130 -13.59 13.61 6.95
C ASP A 130 -13.89 14.02 8.41
N GLU A 131 -14.98 13.49 8.97
CA GLU A 131 -15.39 13.77 10.35
C GLU A 131 -14.39 13.31 11.42
N HIS A 132 -13.45 12.42 11.09
CA HIS A 132 -12.42 11.92 11.98
C HIS A 132 -11.04 12.57 11.77
N HIS A 133 -10.85 13.35 10.70
CA HIS A 133 -9.53 13.90 10.34
C HIS A 133 -8.91 14.72 11.47
N GLU A 134 -9.66 15.63 12.07
CA GLU A 134 -9.18 16.47 13.18
C GLU A 134 -8.76 15.63 14.39
N ALA A 135 -9.54 14.61 14.75
CA ALA A 135 -9.23 13.72 15.88
C ALA A 135 -7.94 12.92 15.62
N ILE A 136 -7.76 12.43 14.39
CA ILE A 136 -6.58 11.66 13.98
C ILE A 136 -5.33 12.55 13.95
N LEU A 137 -5.41 13.72 13.34
CA LEU A 137 -4.25 14.63 13.19
C LEU A 137 -3.78 15.19 14.53
N LYS A 138 -4.71 15.43 15.47
CA LYS A 138 -4.41 15.91 16.83
C LYS A 138 -4.12 14.78 17.82
N ALA A 139 -4.19 13.52 17.41
CA ALA A 139 -3.88 12.39 18.26
C ALA A 139 -2.44 12.49 18.78
N THR A 140 -2.24 12.14 20.05
CA THR A 140 -0.91 12.06 20.67
C THR A 140 -0.54 10.59 20.94
N PRO A 141 0.75 10.26 21.04
CA PRO A 141 1.21 8.93 21.42
C PRO A 141 0.52 8.38 22.68
N ILE A 142 0.24 7.06 22.69
CA ILE A 142 -0.34 6.34 23.84
C ILE A 142 0.51 6.50 25.12
N SER A 143 1.82 6.74 24.97
CA SER A 143 2.69 7.01 26.10
C SER A 143 2.35 8.38 26.72
N ASN A 144 2.07 8.43 28.03
CA ASN A 144 1.81 9.65 28.81
C ASN A 144 3.07 10.51 29.02
N LYS A 145 3.77 10.90 27.94
CA LYS A 145 4.87 11.86 28.00
C LYS A 145 4.28 13.28 28.10
N ALA A 146 4.76 14.07 29.05
CA ALA A 146 4.24 15.41 29.36
C ALA A 146 4.35 16.45 28.21
N GLN A 147 5.04 16.11 27.11
CA GLN A 147 5.27 16.97 25.95
C GLN A 147 5.03 16.21 24.63
N ALA A 148 4.08 15.28 24.63
CA ALA A 148 3.77 14.48 23.45
C ALA A 148 3.28 15.37 22.29
N GLN A 149 3.99 15.36 21.17
CA GLN A 149 3.60 16.06 19.96
C GLN A 149 2.42 15.34 19.28
N THR A 150 1.61 16.10 18.52
CA THR A 150 0.50 15.54 17.74
C THR A 150 1.01 14.73 16.56
N LEU A 151 0.18 13.83 16.04
CA LEU A 151 0.46 13.07 14.82
C LEU A 151 0.83 13.99 13.66
N GLU A 152 0.06 15.07 13.45
CA GLU A 152 0.34 16.05 12.40
C GLU A 152 1.72 16.68 12.54
N ALA A 153 2.11 17.09 13.75
CA ALA A 153 3.42 17.72 13.97
C ALA A 153 4.57 16.74 13.74
N VAL A 154 4.40 15.47 14.13
CA VAL A 154 5.43 14.44 14.04
C VAL A 154 5.65 13.95 12.60
N PHE A 155 4.57 13.83 11.82
CA PHE A 155 4.60 13.27 10.47
C PHE A 155 4.47 14.33 9.37
N GLN A 156 4.63 15.62 9.70
CA GLN A 156 4.41 16.75 8.80
C GLN A 156 5.19 16.64 7.49
N GLU A 157 6.46 16.24 7.55
CA GLU A 157 7.32 16.09 6.37
C GLU A 157 7.37 14.65 5.84
N GLY A 158 6.82 13.69 6.59
CA GLY A 158 6.95 12.28 6.27
C GLY A 158 6.11 11.86 5.08
N PHE A 159 6.57 10.84 4.36
CA PHE A 159 5.81 10.23 3.27
C PHE A 159 5.80 8.71 3.35
N VAL A 160 4.72 8.13 2.83
CA VAL A 160 4.65 6.72 2.47
C VAL A 160 4.98 6.56 0.98
N PHE A 161 5.60 5.45 0.61
CA PHE A 161 5.82 5.11 -0.80
C PHE A 161 5.49 3.64 -1.02
N PHE A 162 4.29 3.38 -1.54
CA PHE A 162 3.89 2.05 -1.98
C PHE A 162 2.89 2.12 -3.13
N SER A 163 2.86 1.10 -3.98
CA SER A 163 1.77 0.88 -4.95
C SER A 163 1.19 -0.53 -4.90
N HIS A 164 1.86 -1.44 -4.20
CA HIS A 164 1.54 -2.86 -4.10
C HIS A 164 2.00 -3.41 -2.76
N PHE A 165 1.56 -4.64 -2.46
CA PHE A 165 1.95 -5.39 -1.28
C PHE A 165 2.77 -6.60 -1.70
N ALA A 166 4.03 -6.66 -1.27
CA ALA A 166 4.85 -7.85 -1.41
C ALA A 166 4.65 -8.77 -0.19
N LEU A 167 4.59 -10.08 -0.41
CA LEU A 167 4.56 -11.05 0.69
C LEU A 167 5.94 -11.15 1.34
N ALA A 168 6.00 -10.94 2.65
CA ALA A 168 7.19 -11.18 3.46
C ALA A 168 7.47 -12.68 3.54
N GLU A 169 8.66 -13.10 3.09
CA GLU A 169 9.07 -14.51 3.15
C GLU A 169 9.23 -15.00 4.60
N ASP A 170 9.73 -14.13 5.47
CA ASP A 170 9.93 -14.38 6.89
C ASP A 170 9.61 -13.16 7.76
N SER A 171 9.80 -13.30 9.08
CA SER A 171 9.52 -12.22 10.03
C SER A 171 10.60 -11.13 10.00
N ASP A 172 11.82 -11.46 9.55
CA ASP A 172 12.96 -10.55 9.51
C ASP A 172 12.76 -9.49 8.41
N MET A 173 11.93 -9.81 7.40
CA MET A 173 11.46 -8.84 6.41
C MET A 173 10.64 -7.68 6.99
N LEU A 174 10.16 -7.79 8.22
CA LEU A 174 9.47 -6.67 8.89
C LEU A 174 10.44 -5.74 9.62
N GLU A 175 11.72 -6.08 9.73
CA GLU A 175 12.71 -5.25 10.41
C GLU A 175 13.05 -3.96 9.63
N SER A 176 13.52 -2.94 10.34
CA SER A 176 13.85 -1.61 9.80
C SER A 176 14.70 -1.63 8.52
N LYS A 177 15.67 -2.55 8.39
CA LYS A 177 16.51 -2.66 7.18
C LYS A 177 15.70 -3.12 5.96
N ALA A 178 14.81 -4.08 6.15
CA ALA A 178 13.93 -4.58 5.10
C ALA A 178 12.84 -3.56 4.76
N LEU A 179 12.30 -2.84 5.75
CA LEU A 179 11.38 -1.72 5.51
C LEU A 179 11.99 -0.60 4.68
N ARG A 180 13.28 -0.28 4.90
CA ARG A 180 14.02 0.66 4.06
C ARG A 180 14.06 0.19 2.60
N THR A 181 14.37 -1.09 2.38
CA THR A 181 14.37 -1.69 1.04
C THR A 181 12.97 -1.62 0.42
N ALA A 182 11.94 -1.94 1.19
CA ALA A 182 10.56 -1.87 0.73
C ALA A 182 10.16 -0.44 0.32
N LEU A 183 10.59 0.57 1.09
CA LEU A 183 10.39 1.97 0.75
C LEU A 183 11.08 2.36 -0.56
N PHE A 184 12.34 1.95 -0.77
CA PHE A 184 13.04 2.18 -2.05
C PHE A 184 12.35 1.49 -3.25
N ARG A 185 11.67 0.38 -3.00
CA ARG A 185 10.96 -0.40 -4.02
C ARG A 185 9.51 0.06 -4.23
N GLY A 186 9.04 1.03 -3.46
CA GLY A 186 7.66 1.47 -3.48
C GLY A 186 6.68 0.33 -3.19
N MET A 187 6.96 -0.44 -2.14
CA MET A 187 6.13 -1.57 -1.72
C MET A 187 5.78 -1.51 -0.24
N ALA A 188 4.54 -1.89 0.08
CA ALA A 188 4.14 -2.30 1.40
C ALA A 188 4.42 -3.80 1.57
N LEU A 189 4.45 -4.28 2.81
CA LEU A 189 4.68 -5.68 3.11
C LEU A 189 3.42 -6.32 3.68
N GLN A 190 2.98 -7.43 3.09
CA GLN A 190 2.06 -8.36 3.74
C GLN A 190 2.89 -9.32 4.58
N ALA A 191 2.52 -9.53 5.84
CA ALA A 191 3.19 -10.49 6.67
C ALA A 191 2.88 -11.93 6.23
N LYS A 192 3.79 -12.87 6.55
CA LYS A 192 3.54 -14.29 6.35
C LYS A 192 2.39 -14.78 7.24
N ASP A 193 1.82 -15.93 6.86
CA ASP A 193 0.83 -16.63 7.66
C ASP A 193 1.31 -16.86 9.10
N ASN A 194 0.42 -16.64 10.06
CA ASN A 194 0.67 -16.76 11.50
C ASN A 194 1.76 -15.81 12.04
N GLN A 195 2.12 -14.75 11.32
CA GLN A 195 2.93 -13.68 11.90
C GLN A 195 2.20 -13.10 13.13
N PRO A 196 2.84 -13.09 14.31
CA PRO A 196 2.23 -12.49 15.48
C PRO A 196 2.10 -10.97 15.30
N SER A 197 0.97 -10.46 15.80
CA SER A 197 0.69 -9.03 16.01
C SER A 197 0.52 -8.14 14.78
N ILE A 198 1.18 -8.40 13.66
CA ILE A 198 1.22 -7.52 12.48
C ILE A 198 0.87 -8.35 11.24
N ASP A 199 -0.14 -7.91 10.51
CA ASP A 199 -0.62 -8.58 9.29
C ASP A 199 -0.07 -7.88 8.03
N ALA A 200 0.23 -6.57 8.13
CA ALA A 200 0.91 -5.83 7.07
C ALA A 200 1.68 -4.61 7.62
N VAL A 201 2.61 -4.08 6.83
CA VAL A 201 3.42 -2.90 7.18
C VAL A 201 3.54 -1.98 5.98
N ILE A 202 3.31 -0.68 6.19
CA ILE A 202 3.63 0.37 5.21
C ILE A 202 4.85 1.15 5.74
N PRO A 203 6.01 1.10 5.06
CA PRO A 203 7.16 1.90 5.43
C PRO A 203 6.87 3.41 5.32
N ILE A 204 7.40 4.19 6.26
CA ILE A 204 7.38 5.65 6.26
C ILE A 204 8.82 6.15 6.16
N HIS A 205 9.06 7.17 5.35
CA HIS A 205 10.27 7.99 5.45
C HIS A 205 9.95 9.25 6.25
N MET A 206 10.72 9.50 7.31
CA MET A 206 10.52 10.55 8.33
C MET A 206 11.24 11.86 7.98
N GLY A 207 11.18 12.27 6.72
CA GLY A 207 11.77 13.53 6.27
C GLY A 207 11.27 13.94 4.89
N GLY A 208 11.63 15.14 4.44
CA GLY A 208 11.30 15.62 3.11
C GLY A 208 11.87 14.76 1.98
N ILE A 209 11.33 14.93 0.76
CA ILE A 209 11.70 14.11 -0.42
C ILE A 209 13.18 14.20 -0.82
N ASP A 210 13.84 15.31 -0.48
CA ASP A 210 15.26 15.54 -0.79
C ASP A 210 16.21 15.03 0.30
N THR A 211 15.69 14.36 1.35
CA THR A 211 16.47 13.85 2.47
C THR A 211 16.82 12.36 2.30
N GLU A 212 17.97 11.95 2.83
CA GLU A 212 18.46 10.57 2.66
C GLU A 212 17.59 9.55 3.39
N ILE A 213 17.18 8.51 2.67
CA ILE A 213 16.48 7.35 3.21
C ILE A 213 17.49 6.41 3.89
N THR A 214 17.44 6.38 5.21
CA THR A 214 18.29 5.54 6.09
C THR A 214 17.40 4.75 7.05
N THR A 215 17.96 3.77 7.75
CA THR A 215 17.23 3.09 8.84
C THR A 215 16.89 4.04 9.99
N ALA A 216 17.64 5.15 10.15
CA ALA A 216 17.35 6.19 11.12
C ALA A 216 16.08 6.98 10.75
N THR A 217 15.91 7.27 9.46
CA THR A 217 14.76 7.99 8.91
C THR A 217 13.61 7.09 8.46
N THR A 218 13.72 5.76 8.62
CA THR A 218 12.63 4.81 8.32
C THR A 218 11.78 4.55 9.56
N SER A 219 10.47 4.74 9.43
CA SER A 219 9.43 4.34 10.38
C SER A 219 8.38 3.46 9.67
N ALA A 220 7.24 3.21 10.30
CA ALA A 220 6.22 2.30 9.82
C ALA A 220 4.80 2.72 10.22
N ILE A 221 3.84 2.32 9.39
CA ILE A 221 2.45 2.08 9.77
C ILE A 221 2.29 0.56 9.94
N ASN A 222 2.08 0.11 11.17
CA ASN A 222 1.80 -1.29 11.47
C ASN A 222 0.29 -1.54 11.36
N LEU A 223 -0.07 -2.60 10.65
CA LEU A 223 -1.46 -2.88 10.30
C LEU A 223 -1.89 -4.22 10.87
N GLN A 224 -3.12 -4.25 11.38
CA GLN A 224 -3.77 -5.47 11.80
C GLN A 224 -5.20 -5.52 11.27
N PHE A 225 -5.62 -6.65 10.74
CA PHE A 225 -6.96 -6.89 10.20
C PHE A 225 -7.66 -7.93 11.07
N LYS A 226 -8.78 -7.54 11.69
CA LYS A 226 -9.60 -8.39 12.54
C LYS A 226 -11.01 -8.51 12.00
N ASN A 227 -11.46 -9.75 11.88
CA ASN A 227 -12.85 -10.09 11.60
C ASN A 227 -13.40 -10.84 12.82
N ARG A 228 -14.14 -10.14 13.68
CA ARG A 228 -14.64 -10.69 14.95
C ARG A 228 -15.92 -9.99 15.40
N GLN A 229 -16.79 -10.74 16.09
CA GLN A 229 -18.07 -10.25 16.61
C GLN A 229 -17.93 -9.28 17.79
N ARG A 230 -16.81 -9.31 18.51
CA ARG A 230 -16.54 -8.44 19.65
C ARG A 230 -15.14 -7.84 19.52
N SER A 231 -15.07 -6.53 19.65
CA SER A 231 -13.79 -5.82 19.80
C SER A 231 -13.16 -6.25 21.14
N LEU A 232 -11.88 -6.63 21.09
CA LEU A 232 -11.03 -6.90 22.25
C LEU A 232 -9.81 -5.99 22.15
N ASP A 233 -9.03 -5.88 23.21
CA ASP A 233 -7.80 -5.12 23.14
C ASP A 233 -6.85 -5.75 22.10
N CYS A 234 -6.43 -4.96 21.11
CA CYS A 234 -5.48 -5.38 20.08
C CYS A 234 -4.15 -4.70 20.36
N SER A 235 -3.20 -5.45 20.91
CA SER A 235 -1.84 -4.96 21.06
C SER A 235 -1.08 -5.14 19.74
N VAL A 236 -0.67 -4.02 19.14
CA VAL A 236 0.28 -4.01 18.04
C VAL A 236 1.69 -3.87 18.63
N ASN A 237 2.48 -4.94 18.56
CA ASN A 237 3.87 -4.95 18.98
C ASN A 237 4.75 -4.22 17.96
N ARG A 238 4.82 -2.89 18.10
CA ARG A 238 5.64 -2.03 17.22
C ARG A 238 7.15 -2.33 17.25
N ILE A 239 7.64 -3.05 18.26
CA ILE A 239 9.07 -3.38 18.39
C ILE A 239 9.52 -4.29 17.24
N ILE A 240 8.61 -5.05 16.62
CA ILE A 240 8.89 -5.90 15.46
C ILE A 240 9.45 -5.06 14.29
N THR A 241 8.88 -3.87 14.05
CA THR A 241 9.23 -3.03 12.90
C THR A 241 10.18 -1.89 13.26
N VAL A 242 9.92 -1.22 14.39
CA VAL A 242 10.68 -0.07 14.86
C VAL A 242 11.02 -0.27 16.35
N PRO A 243 12.15 -0.94 16.66
CA PRO A 243 12.55 -1.28 18.04
C PRO A 243 12.85 -0.07 18.93
N ASP A 244 13.31 1.03 18.32
CA ASP A 244 13.61 2.27 19.03
C ASP A 244 12.32 2.97 19.48
N LEU A 245 12.04 2.92 20.78
CA LEU A 245 10.81 3.45 21.38
C LEU A 245 10.67 4.97 21.29
N GLU A 246 11.77 5.69 21.06
CA GLU A 246 11.72 7.14 20.86
C GLU A 246 11.32 7.51 19.42
N LYS A 247 11.47 6.59 18.46
CA LYS A 247 10.96 6.82 17.11
C LYS A 247 9.44 6.73 17.08
N PRO A 248 8.77 7.69 16.41
CA PRO A 248 7.32 7.64 16.24
C PRO A 248 6.95 6.51 15.28
N THR A 249 5.78 5.90 15.47
CA THR A 249 5.24 4.81 14.63
C THR A 249 3.72 4.88 14.69
N ILE A 250 3.03 4.56 13.60
CA ILE A 250 1.57 4.51 13.57
C ILE A 250 1.14 3.05 13.66
N SER A 251 0.07 2.76 14.40
CA SER A 251 -0.57 1.45 14.41
C SER A 251 -2.05 1.62 14.10
N ILE A 252 -2.54 0.85 13.12
CA ILE A 252 -3.94 0.88 12.69
C ILE A 252 -4.50 -0.53 12.80
N VAL A 253 -5.61 -0.68 13.52
CA VAL A 253 -6.35 -1.94 13.62
C VAL A 253 -7.66 -1.76 12.86
N PHE A 254 -7.81 -2.50 11.77
CA PHE A 254 -9.06 -2.60 11.04
C PHE A 254 -9.92 -3.68 11.67
N GLU A 255 -11.09 -3.29 12.15
CA GLU A 255 -12.07 -4.22 12.68
C GLU A 255 -13.30 -4.26 11.80
N THR A 256 -13.72 -5.47 11.44
CA THR A 256 -15.01 -5.72 10.80
C THR A 256 -15.87 -6.54 11.76
N ILE A 257 -17.08 -6.05 11.99
CA ILE A 257 -18.11 -6.77 12.75
C ILE A 257 -18.80 -7.70 11.76
N GLY A 258 -18.47 -8.98 11.82
CA GLY A 258 -19.08 -10.05 11.02
C GLY A 258 -20.28 -10.71 11.69
#